data_AF-A0A9R0TPH8-F1
#
_entry.id   AF-A0A9R0TPH8-F1
#
_cell.length_a   1.000
_cell.length_b   1.000
_cell.length_c   1.000
_cell.angle_alpha   90.00
_cell.angle_beta   90.00
_cell.angle_gamma   90.00
#
_symmetry.space_group_name_H-M   'P 1'
#
loop_
_entity.id
_entity.type
_entity.pdbx_description
1 polymer ?
#
loop_
_entity_poly.entity_id
_entity_poly.type
_entity_poly.pdbx_seq_one_letter_code
_entity_poly.pdbx_strand_id
1 'polypeptide(L)'
;MDFNGILNDQMRGFYRSKYLYKGKERNMAVTQFESVDARRCFPCWDEPAFKAKFKLTLEVPSELVALSNMPVANATFAGPLKTVRYQESPRMSTYLVAIVVGLFEYVEGMTTKGTRVRVYTQIGKSNQGKFALDVGVKSLNLYKDYFDTPYPLPKLDMVAIPDFAAGAMENYGLVTYREVAFLFDDKSSSASSKQNVAVTVAHELAHQ
;
A
#
# COMPACT_ATOMS: atom_id res chain seq x y z
N MET A 1 25.48 -6.78 -0.54
CA MET A 1 25.56 -6.18 -1.88
C MET A 1 24.98 -4.81 -1.75
N ASP A 2 25.74 -3.79 -2.16
CA ASP A 2 25.31 -2.40 -2.05
C ASP A 2 24.97 -1.89 -3.45
N PHE A 3 23.88 -1.14 -3.56
CA PHE A 3 23.41 -0.59 -4.83
C PHE A 3 22.78 0.79 -4.57
N ASN A 4 22.74 1.61 -5.62
CA ASN A 4 22.04 2.88 -5.63
C ASN A 4 21.11 2.94 -6.85
N GLY A 5 20.12 3.82 -6.78
CA GLY A 5 19.13 4.00 -7.83
C GLY A 5 18.50 5.38 -7.75
N ILE A 6 17.62 5.67 -8.70
CA ILE A 6 16.93 6.95 -8.80
C ILE A 6 15.43 6.69 -8.64
N LEU A 7 14.77 7.49 -7.79
CA LEU A 7 13.31 7.60 -7.81
C LEU A 7 12.89 8.23 -9.13
N ASN A 8 12.49 7.39 -10.07
CA ASN A 8 12.14 7.77 -11.43
C ASN A 8 10.72 8.36 -11.52
N ASP A 9 10.36 8.85 -12.71
CA ASP A 9 9.04 9.44 -13.02
C ASP A 9 8.22 8.55 -13.98
N GLN A 10 8.47 7.23 -13.99
CA GLN A 10 7.90 6.27 -14.95
C GLN A 10 6.81 5.36 -14.35
N MET A 11 6.40 5.59 -13.10
CA MET A 11 5.38 4.79 -12.39
C MET A 11 5.68 3.28 -12.32
N ARG A 12 6.97 2.91 -12.27
CA ARG A 12 7.45 1.52 -12.18
C ARG A 12 8.77 1.42 -11.41
N GLY A 13 9.05 0.25 -10.85
CA GLY A 13 10.16 0.08 -9.92
C GLY A 13 9.91 0.89 -8.65
N PHE A 14 10.93 1.58 -8.14
CA PHE A 14 10.77 2.56 -7.06
C PHE A 14 10.81 3.97 -7.65
N TYR A 15 9.70 4.69 -7.55
CA TYR A 15 9.46 5.93 -8.28
C TYR A 15 8.88 7.01 -7.37
N ARG A 16 8.89 8.26 -7.82
CA ARG A 16 8.24 9.38 -7.11
C ARG A 16 6.86 9.69 -7.71
N SER A 17 5.88 9.90 -6.85
CA SER A 17 4.59 10.51 -7.22
C SER A 17 4.48 11.88 -6.57
N LYS A 18 3.82 12.81 -7.26
CA LYS A 18 3.71 14.21 -6.85
C LYS A 18 2.30 14.51 -6.37
N TYR A 19 2.20 15.41 -5.40
CA TYR A 19 0.92 15.91 -4.92
C TYR A 19 1.01 17.30 -4.32
N LEU A 20 -0.13 17.97 -4.22
CA LEU A 20 -0.23 19.26 -3.57
C LEU A 20 -0.57 19.09 -2.09
N TYR A 21 0.23 19.72 -1.22
CA TYR A 21 -0.04 19.82 0.20
C TYR A 21 0.13 21.27 0.66
N LYS A 22 -0.96 21.88 1.16
CA LYS A 22 -1.00 23.30 1.57
C LYS A 22 -0.50 24.25 0.47
N GLY A 23 -0.91 24.00 -0.79
CA GLY A 23 -0.53 24.79 -1.95
C GLY A 23 0.92 24.61 -2.42
N LYS A 24 1.70 23.69 -1.83
CA LYS A 24 3.06 23.37 -2.25
C LYS A 24 3.14 21.95 -2.80
N GLU A 25 3.89 21.78 -3.89
CA GLU A 25 4.20 20.44 -4.41
C GLU A 25 5.05 19.67 -3.38
N ARG A 26 4.67 18.41 -3.15
CA ARG A 26 5.36 17.44 -2.31
C ARG A 26 5.51 16.14 -3.09
N ASN A 27 6.51 15.37 -2.69
CA ASN A 27 6.78 14.05 -3.26
C ASN A 27 6.41 12.96 -2.27
N MET A 28 5.98 11.83 -2.80
CA MET A 28 5.95 10.54 -2.11
C MET A 28 6.76 9.53 -2.94
N ALA A 29 7.33 8.53 -2.29
CA ALA A 29 8.03 7.42 -2.94
C ALA A 29 7.14 6.18 -2.92
N VAL A 30 6.99 5.51 -4.06
CA VAL A 30 6.04 4.40 -4.25
C VAL A 30 6.72 3.31 -5.08
N THR A 31 6.45 2.05 -4.76
CA THR A 31 6.87 0.90 -5.56
C THR A 31 5.74 0.38 -6.44
N GLN A 32 6.04 0.05 -7.69
CA GLN A 32 5.19 -0.77 -8.56
C GLN A 32 6.08 -1.79 -9.28
N PHE A 33 5.97 -3.06 -8.92
CA PHE A 33 6.91 -4.09 -9.37
C PHE A 33 6.34 -5.09 -10.36
N GLU A 34 5.02 -5.23 -10.46
CA GLU A 34 4.45 -6.15 -11.43
C GLU A 34 4.61 -5.63 -12.88
N SER A 35 5.07 -6.44 -13.83
CA SER A 35 5.42 -7.88 -13.68
C SER A 35 6.90 -8.16 -13.42
N VAL A 36 7.81 -7.26 -13.78
CA VAL A 36 9.28 -7.51 -13.79
C VAL A 36 10.11 -6.29 -13.39
N ASP A 37 9.54 -5.44 -12.53
CA ASP A 37 10.15 -4.16 -12.15
C ASP A 37 10.75 -4.14 -10.74
N ALA A 38 10.64 -5.24 -9.96
CA ALA A 38 11.33 -5.34 -8.65
C ALA A 38 12.85 -5.22 -8.82
N ARG A 39 13.39 -5.79 -9.91
CA ARG A 39 14.80 -5.70 -10.31
C ARG A 39 15.30 -4.26 -10.54
N ARG A 40 14.40 -3.28 -10.74
CA ARG A 40 14.76 -1.86 -10.83
C ARG A 40 14.96 -1.20 -9.47
N CYS A 41 14.40 -1.79 -8.42
CA CYS A 41 14.53 -1.29 -7.05
C CYS A 41 15.71 -1.96 -6.33
N PHE A 42 15.85 -3.29 -6.43
CA PHE A 42 16.93 -4.03 -5.79
C PHE A 42 17.29 -5.30 -6.58
N PRO A 43 18.58 -5.73 -6.57
CA PRO A 43 18.99 -6.97 -7.22
C PRO A 43 18.25 -8.19 -6.63
N CYS A 44 17.57 -8.95 -7.48
CA CYS A 44 16.78 -10.11 -7.06
C CYS A 44 16.54 -11.10 -8.21
N TRP A 45 16.12 -12.32 -7.84
CA TRP A 45 15.59 -13.33 -8.76
C TRP A 45 14.13 -12.99 -9.08
N ASP A 46 13.95 -12.09 -10.04
CA ASP A 46 12.67 -11.43 -10.29
C ASP A 46 11.75 -12.27 -11.21
N GLU A 47 11.45 -13.49 -10.76
CA GLU A 47 10.42 -14.36 -11.34
C GLU A 47 9.48 -14.88 -10.23
N PRO A 48 8.17 -14.99 -10.48
CA PRO A 48 7.20 -15.32 -9.43
C PRO A 48 7.45 -16.65 -8.70
N ALA A 49 8.12 -17.61 -9.34
CA ALA A 49 8.44 -18.91 -8.77
C ALA A 49 9.48 -18.83 -7.63
N PHE A 50 10.37 -17.82 -7.64
CA PHE A 50 11.41 -17.65 -6.63
C PHE A 50 10.91 -16.97 -5.36
N LYS A 51 9.94 -17.60 -4.69
CA LYS A 51 9.36 -17.07 -3.45
C LYS A 51 10.37 -17.10 -2.29
N ALA A 52 10.54 -15.95 -1.65
CA ALA A 52 11.42 -15.73 -0.50
C ALA A 52 10.69 -15.00 0.64
N LYS A 53 11.33 -14.93 1.81
CA LYS A 53 10.89 -14.07 2.91
C LYS A 53 11.63 -12.74 2.85
N PHE A 54 10.94 -11.67 3.21
CA PHE A 54 11.49 -10.31 3.18
C PHE A 54 11.43 -9.68 4.57
N LYS A 55 12.56 -9.12 5.00
CA LYS A 55 12.68 -8.37 6.26
C LYS A 55 13.25 -7.00 5.96
N LEU A 56 12.37 -6.02 5.81
CA LEU A 56 12.73 -4.70 5.31
C LEU A 56 13.13 -3.76 6.46
N THR A 57 14.07 -2.88 6.17
CA THR A 57 14.44 -1.73 7.01
C THR A 57 14.51 -0.51 6.10
N LEU A 58 13.84 0.57 6.48
CA LEU A 58 13.82 1.82 5.73
C LEU A 58 14.36 2.94 6.62
N GLU A 59 15.27 3.74 6.08
CA GLU A 59 15.68 5.00 6.67
C GLU A 59 15.01 6.14 5.90
N VAL A 60 14.20 6.93 6.59
CA VAL A 60 13.35 7.96 5.98
C VAL A 60 13.35 9.23 6.84
N PRO A 61 13.02 10.40 6.28
CA PRO A 61 12.72 11.59 7.07
C PRO A 61 11.69 11.31 8.18
N SER A 62 11.95 11.80 9.39
CA SER A 62 11.23 11.39 10.60
C SER A 62 9.75 11.77 10.58
N GLU A 63 9.39 12.83 9.86
CA GLU A 63 8.03 13.32 9.65
C GLU A 63 7.21 12.48 8.66
N LEU A 64 7.84 11.66 7.81
CA LEU A 64 7.14 10.89 6.79
C LEU A 64 6.63 9.56 7.34
N VAL A 65 5.44 9.14 6.92
CA VAL A 65 4.96 7.78 7.14
C VAL A 65 5.71 6.86 6.17
N ALA A 66 6.22 5.73 6.67
CA ALA A 66 6.77 4.66 5.86
C ALA A 66 5.93 3.41 6.05
N LEU A 67 5.48 2.83 4.94
CA LEU A 67 4.64 1.64 4.88
C LEU A 67 5.38 0.56 4.11
N SER A 68 5.14 -0.68 4.51
CA SER A 68 5.56 -1.87 3.77
C SER A 68 4.59 -3.03 4.03
N ASN A 69 4.85 -4.21 3.46
CA ASN A 69 3.99 -5.40 3.52
C ASN A 69 3.62 -5.80 4.95
N MET A 70 4.62 -5.82 5.85
CA MET A 70 4.48 -6.32 7.22
C MET A 70 4.34 -5.18 8.25
N PRO A 71 3.86 -5.44 9.48
CA PRO A 71 3.86 -4.44 10.56
C PRO A 71 5.26 -3.96 10.93
N VAL A 72 5.33 -2.75 11.46
CA VAL A 72 6.54 -2.21 12.07
C VAL A 72 6.88 -3.03 13.32
N ALA A 73 8.09 -3.58 13.36
CA ALA A 73 8.65 -4.25 14.53
C ALA A 73 9.26 -3.24 15.51
N ASN A 74 9.99 -2.24 15.00
CA ASN A 74 10.50 -1.12 15.78
C ASN A 74 10.79 0.10 14.89
N ALA A 75 10.86 1.27 15.51
CA ALA A 75 11.32 2.49 14.88
C ALA A 75 12.27 3.25 15.82
N THR A 76 13.43 3.67 15.32
CA THR A 76 14.41 4.47 16.06
C THR A 76 14.56 5.83 15.39
N PHE A 77 14.55 6.89 16.19
CA PHE A 77 14.63 8.27 15.71
C PHE A 77 16.03 8.82 15.93
N ALA A 78 16.61 9.40 14.88
CA ALA A 78 17.94 10.00 14.87
C ALA A 78 17.85 11.41 14.26
N GLY A 79 17.21 12.32 15.00
CA GLY A 79 16.98 13.70 14.56
C GLY A 79 16.08 13.81 13.33
N PRO A 80 16.58 14.28 12.17
CA PRO A 80 15.78 14.44 10.96
C PRO A 80 15.41 13.11 10.28
N LEU A 81 16.07 12.01 10.65
CA LEU A 81 15.82 10.68 10.08
C LEU A 81 15.25 9.73 11.14
N LYS A 82 14.53 8.71 10.66
CA LYS A 82 14.16 7.55 11.46
C LYS A 82 14.43 6.27 10.68
N THR A 83 14.81 5.23 11.40
CA THR A 83 14.97 3.88 10.87
C THR A 83 13.76 3.05 11.29
N VAL A 84 12.97 2.60 10.32
CA VAL A 84 11.79 1.76 10.53
C VAL A 84 12.12 0.33 10.13
N ARG A 85 12.01 -0.61 11.07
CA ARG A 85 12.25 -2.04 10.85
C ARG A 85 10.93 -2.78 10.85
N TYR A 86 10.68 -3.57 9.83
CA TYR A 86 9.45 -4.37 9.70
C TYR A 86 9.65 -5.80 10.16
N GLN A 87 8.56 -6.47 10.51
CA GLN A 87 8.55 -7.91 10.74
C GLN A 87 8.90 -8.68 9.46
N GLU A 88 9.40 -9.90 9.59
CA GLU A 88 9.70 -10.78 8.45
C GLU A 88 8.40 -11.26 7.79
N SER A 89 8.32 -11.21 6.46
CA SER A 89 7.15 -11.67 5.70
C SER A 89 7.07 -13.20 5.62
N PRO A 90 5.88 -13.75 5.31
CA PRO A 90 5.77 -15.09 4.73
C PRO A 90 6.51 -15.19 3.39
N ARG A 91 6.61 -16.41 2.85
CA ARG A 91 7.16 -16.63 1.51
C ARG A 91 6.24 -15.99 0.46
N MET A 92 6.77 -15.02 -0.28
CA MET A 92 6.04 -14.29 -1.33
C MET A 92 6.95 -14.02 -2.52
N SER A 93 6.35 -13.68 -3.67
CA SER A 93 7.06 -13.34 -4.90
C SER A 93 7.60 -11.90 -4.85
N THR A 94 8.67 -11.61 -5.60
CA THR A 94 9.33 -10.29 -5.62
C THR A 94 8.39 -9.15 -6.02
N TYR A 95 7.49 -9.41 -6.98
CA TYR A 95 6.55 -8.40 -7.49
C TYR A 95 5.53 -7.90 -6.45
N LEU A 96 5.36 -8.63 -5.34
CA LEU A 96 4.46 -8.24 -4.24
C LEU A 96 5.16 -7.41 -3.15
N VAL A 97 6.48 -7.24 -3.21
CA VAL A 97 7.20 -6.39 -2.25
C VAL A 97 6.78 -4.94 -2.46
N ALA A 98 6.38 -4.26 -1.39
CA ALA A 98 5.93 -2.88 -1.48
C ALA A 98 6.55 -1.96 -0.43
N ILE A 99 6.83 -0.73 -0.86
CA ILE A 99 7.30 0.38 -0.05
C ILE A 99 6.53 1.63 -0.48
N VAL A 100 5.92 2.31 0.48
CA VAL A 100 5.30 3.63 0.27
C VAL A 100 5.77 4.58 1.36
N VAL A 101 6.30 5.74 0.98
CA VAL A 101 6.81 6.77 1.89
C VAL A 101 6.24 8.13 1.53
N GLY A 102 5.60 8.81 2.47
CA GLY A 102 4.97 10.12 2.23
C GLY A 102 4.24 10.68 3.43
N LEU A 103 3.58 11.83 3.26
CA LEU A 103 2.69 12.40 4.29
C LEU A 103 1.28 11.83 4.11
N PHE A 104 0.90 10.97 5.03
CA PHE A 104 -0.41 10.31 5.02
C PHE A 104 -1.11 10.46 6.37
N GLU A 105 -2.43 10.48 6.30
CA GLU A 105 -3.32 10.16 7.43
C GLU A 105 -4.04 8.84 7.10
N TYR A 106 -4.74 8.26 8.07
CA TYR A 106 -5.50 7.05 7.82
C TYR A 106 -6.80 7.00 8.61
N VAL A 107 -7.75 6.22 8.08
CA VAL A 107 -8.89 5.67 8.82
C VAL A 107 -8.67 4.18 9.02
N GLU A 108 -9.17 3.62 10.11
CA GLU A 108 -8.97 2.21 10.43
C GLU A 108 -10.25 1.53 10.88
N GLY A 109 -10.26 0.21 10.69
CA GLY A 109 -11.31 -0.70 11.09
C GLY A 109 -10.71 -2.07 11.40
N MET A 110 -11.54 -2.97 11.86
CA MET A 110 -11.12 -4.31 12.26
C MET A 110 -12.10 -5.35 11.75
N THR A 111 -11.58 -6.46 11.22
CA THR A 111 -12.40 -7.60 10.83
C THR A 111 -12.91 -8.36 12.06
N THR A 112 -13.87 -9.26 11.85
CA THR A 112 -14.43 -10.10 12.92
C THR A 112 -13.38 -10.97 13.63
N LYS A 113 -12.25 -11.24 12.97
CA LYS A 113 -11.13 -12.06 13.50
C LYS A 113 -9.93 -11.22 13.97
N GLY A 114 -10.06 -9.90 14.00
CA GLY A 114 -9.03 -9.02 14.57
C GLY A 114 -7.96 -8.53 13.59
N THR A 115 -8.08 -8.83 12.29
CA THR A 115 -7.19 -8.24 11.27
C THR A 115 -7.44 -6.73 11.22
N ARG A 116 -6.40 -5.94 11.45
CA ARG A 116 -6.47 -4.48 11.33
C ARG A 116 -6.44 -4.08 9.86
N VAL A 117 -7.44 -3.31 9.44
CA VAL A 117 -7.55 -2.77 8.08
C VAL A 117 -7.39 -1.26 8.15
N ARG A 118 -6.48 -0.69 7.36
CA ARG A 118 -6.26 0.76 7.32
C ARG A 118 -6.34 1.28 5.90
N VAL A 119 -6.95 2.45 5.75
CA VAL A 119 -6.97 3.19 4.49
C VAL A 119 -6.15 4.45 4.67
N TYR A 120 -5.00 4.51 3.99
CA TYR A 120 -4.10 5.64 3.95
C TYR A 120 -4.43 6.59 2.81
N THR A 121 -4.52 7.87 3.12
CA THR A 121 -4.80 8.94 2.16
C THR A 121 -3.88 10.12 2.41
N GLN A 122 -3.79 11.02 1.44
CA GLN A 122 -3.21 12.34 1.68
C GLN A 122 -3.94 13.03 2.85
N ILE A 123 -3.21 13.88 3.57
CA ILE A 123 -3.74 14.66 4.69
C ILE A 123 -4.94 15.50 4.21
N GLY A 124 -6.07 15.40 4.90
CA GLY A 124 -7.33 16.07 4.58
C GLY A 124 -8.29 15.27 3.68
N LYS A 125 -7.91 14.08 3.21
CA LYS A 125 -8.75 13.22 2.36
C LYS A 125 -9.28 11.96 3.06
N SER A 126 -8.97 11.74 4.34
CA SER A 126 -9.38 10.53 5.11
C SER A 126 -10.87 10.22 5.05
N ASN A 127 -11.72 11.24 5.04
CA ASN A 127 -13.17 11.08 4.91
C ASN A 127 -13.56 10.33 3.63
N GLN A 128 -12.81 10.52 2.53
CA GLN A 128 -13.07 9.88 1.26
C GLN A 128 -12.64 8.40 1.24
N GLY A 129 -11.81 7.97 2.20
CA GLY A 129 -11.38 6.58 2.36
C GLY A 129 -12.33 5.71 3.17
N LYS A 130 -13.35 6.29 3.81
CA LYS A 130 -14.28 5.56 4.70
C LYS A 130 -15.09 4.50 3.99
N PHE A 131 -15.54 4.79 2.77
CA PHE A 131 -16.29 3.82 1.98
C PHE A 131 -15.40 2.62 1.57
N ALA A 132 -14.18 2.87 1.11
CA ALA A 132 -13.22 1.82 0.81
C ALA A 132 -12.86 0.97 2.03
N LEU A 133 -12.76 1.59 3.23
CA LEU A 133 -12.55 0.86 4.48
C LEU A 133 -13.71 -0.10 4.79
N ASP A 134 -14.96 0.38 4.69
CA ASP A 134 -16.16 -0.42 4.93
C ASP A 134 -16.24 -1.62 3.96
N VAL A 135 -15.99 -1.38 2.66
CA VAL A 135 -15.91 -2.45 1.66
C VAL A 135 -14.79 -3.42 2.01
N GLY A 136 -13.58 -2.94 2.30
CA GLY A 136 -12.43 -3.80 2.60
C GLY A 136 -12.67 -4.73 3.79
N VAL A 137 -13.25 -4.21 4.88
CA VAL A 137 -13.61 -5.02 6.06
C VAL A 137 -14.68 -6.05 5.71
N LYS A 138 -15.73 -5.67 4.96
CA LYS A 138 -16.79 -6.59 4.55
C LYS A 138 -16.27 -7.67 3.60
N SER A 139 -15.44 -7.31 2.63
CA SER A 139 -14.82 -8.25 1.68
C SER A 139 -13.93 -9.26 2.39
N LEU A 140 -13.07 -8.85 3.32
CA LEU A 140 -12.25 -9.81 4.07
C LEU A 140 -13.09 -10.76 4.93
N ASN A 141 -14.16 -10.28 5.57
CA ASN A 141 -15.05 -11.15 6.32
C ASN A 141 -15.74 -12.16 5.39
N LEU A 142 -16.23 -11.71 4.24
CA LEU A 142 -16.87 -12.56 3.23
C LEU A 142 -15.90 -13.59 2.66
N TYR A 143 -14.70 -13.18 2.23
CA TYR A 143 -13.70 -14.08 1.66
C TYR A 143 -13.19 -15.11 2.66
N LYS A 144 -13.08 -14.74 3.94
CA LYS A 144 -12.78 -15.69 5.00
C LYS A 144 -13.85 -16.80 5.08
N ASP A 145 -15.14 -16.44 5.03
CA ASP A 145 -16.23 -17.43 5.07
C ASP A 145 -16.33 -18.24 3.76
N TYR A 146 -16.06 -17.60 2.62
CA TYR A 146 -16.19 -18.22 1.31
C TYR A 146 -15.02 -19.15 0.94
N PHE A 147 -13.78 -18.73 1.22
CA PHE A 147 -12.57 -19.53 0.97
C PHE A 147 -12.19 -20.45 2.14
N ASP A 148 -12.93 -20.39 3.24
CA ASP A 148 -12.67 -21.13 4.49
C ASP A 148 -11.22 -20.97 4.99
N THR A 149 -10.62 -19.81 4.71
CA THR A 149 -9.23 -19.49 5.03
C THR A 149 -9.16 -18.04 5.52
N PRO A 150 -8.63 -17.78 6.73
CA PRO A 150 -8.49 -16.42 7.21
C PRO A 150 -7.37 -15.69 6.46
N TYR A 151 -7.51 -14.37 6.34
CA TYR A 151 -6.45 -13.53 5.83
C TYR A 151 -5.16 -13.72 6.68
N PRO A 152 -4.02 -14.06 6.04
CA PRO A 152 -2.86 -14.62 6.72
C PRO A 152 -1.95 -13.59 7.42
N LEU A 153 -2.06 -12.31 7.08
CA LEU A 153 -1.21 -11.26 7.66
C LEU A 153 -1.91 -10.56 8.85
N PRO A 154 -1.15 -10.03 9.82
CA PRO A 154 -1.71 -9.33 10.98
C PRO A 154 -2.39 -7.99 10.63
N LYS A 155 -2.12 -7.45 9.44
CA LYS A 155 -2.70 -6.19 8.95
C LYS A 155 -2.89 -6.21 7.44
N LEU A 156 -3.79 -5.35 6.99
CA LEU A 156 -3.96 -4.98 5.60
C LEU A 156 -4.02 -3.46 5.50
N ASP A 157 -3.07 -2.87 4.78
CA ASP A 157 -3.09 -1.46 4.47
C ASP A 157 -3.49 -1.26 3.01
N MET A 158 -4.38 -0.31 2.76
CA MET A 158 -4.78 0.14 1.45
C MET A 158 -4.39 1.61 1.31
N VAL A 159 -3.66 1.99 0.27
CA VAL A 159 -3.13 3.35 0.13
C VAL A 159 -3.50 3.99 -1.21
N ALA A 160 -4.00 5.21 -1.15
CA ALA A 160 -4.34 6.01 -2.33
C ALA A 160 -3.09 6.73 -2.87
N ILE A 161 -2.74 6.46 -4.12
CA ILE A 161 -1.60 7.04 -4.83
C ILE A 161 -2.10 7.93 -5.98
N PRO A 162 -1.63 9.18 -6.11
CA PRO A 162 -2.06 10.09 -7.18
C PRO A 162 -1.65 9.61 -8.58
N ASP A 163 -0.35 9.35 -8.75
CA ASP A 163 0.23 8.92 -10.01
C ASP A 163 0.50 7.42 -9.94
N PHE A 164 -0.47 6.63 -10.40
CA PHE A 164 -0.38 5.17 -10.40
C PHE A 164 -0.76 4.65 -11.78
N ALA A 165 0.13 3.89 -12.45
CA ALA A 165 -0.07 3.49 -13.84
C ALA A 165 -1.27 2.55 -14.02
N ALA A 166 -1.45 1.60 -13.09
CA ALA A 166 -2.56 0.67 -13.05
C ALA A 166 -3.79 1.26 -12.34
N GLY A 167 -4.86 0.47 -12.21
CA GLY A 167 -6.01 0.80 -11.37
C GLY A 167 -5.70 0.61 -9.88
N ALA A 168 -5.12 -0.55 -9.56
CA ALA A 168 -4.61 -0.92 -8.25
C ALA A 168 -3.56 -2.03 -8.40
N MET A 169 -2.93 -2.44 -7.29
CA MET A 169 -1.95 -3.52 -7.23
C MET A 169 -2.01 -4.18 -5.86
N GLU A 170 -2.12 -5.51 -5.85
CA GLU A 170 -2.45 -6.35 -4.71
C GLU A 170 -1.30 -6.61 -3.74
N ASN A 171 -0.28 -5.72 -3.69
CA ASN A 171 0.94 -5.98 -2.94
C ASN A 171 0.62 -6.47 -1.51
N TYR A 172 1.23 -7.58 -1.12
CA TYR A 172 0.75 -8.38 0.00
C TYR A 172 0.73 -7.58 1.31
N GLY A 173 -0.46 -7.29 1.83
CA GLY A 173 -0.65 -6.45 3.02
C GLY A 173 -0.44 -4.95 2.85
N LEU A 174 -0.07 -4.44 1.66
CA LEU A 174 0.01 -3.01 1.34
C LEU A 174 -0.51 -2.75 -0.08
N VAL A 175 -1.82 -2.82 -0.26
CA VAL A 175 -2.47 -2.67 -1.56
C VAL A 175 -2.44 -1.19 -1.98
N THR A 176 -1.95 -0.90 -3.18
CA THR A 176 -1.85 0.47 -3.72
C THR A 176 -2.94 0.70 -4.74
N TYR A 177 -3.62 1.84 -4.66
CA TYR A 177 -4.72 2.19 -5.56
C TYR A 177 -4.50 3.54 -6.22
N ARG A 178 -4.97 3.72 -7.45
CA ARG A 178 -5.13 5.05 -8.04
C ARG A 178 -6.26 5.79 -7.32
N GLU A 179 -6.05 7.06 -6.95
CA GLU A 179 -7.03 7.84 -6.17
C GLU A 179 -8.47 7.76 -6.72
N VAL A 180 -8.65 7.92 -8.04
CA VAL A 180 -9.98 7.91 -8.69
C VAL A 180 -10.71 6.56 -8.62
N ALA A 181 -9.99 5.48 -8.37
CA ALA A 181 -10.54 4.12 -8.25
C ALA A 181 -10.81 3.71 -6.80
N PHE A 182 -10.50 4.57 -5.83
CA PHE A 182 -10.44 4.19 -4.42
C PHE A 182 -11.04 5.21 -3.45
N LEU A 183 -10.88 6.51 -3.71
CA LEU A 183 -11.48 7.57 -2.90
C LEU A 183 -12.91 7.85 -3.38
N PHE A 184 -13.82 8.01 -2.42
CA PHE A 184 -15.24 8.24 -2.69
C PHE A 184 -15.79 9.38 -1.82
N ASP A 185 -16.46 10.35 -2.43
CA ASP A 185 -17.11 11.47 -1.75
C ASP A 185 -18.62 11.45 -2.05
N ASP A 186 -19.44 11.26 -1.01
CA ASP A 186 -20.91 11.21 -1.13
C ASP A 186 -21.53 12.45 -1.80
N LYS A 187 -20.85 13.61 -1.77
CA LYS A 187 -21.38 14.85 -2.35
C LYS A 187 -21.08 15.03 -3.84
N SER A 188 -19.99 14.43 -4.32
CA SER A 188 -19.44 14.72 -5.66
C SER A 188 -19.26 13.47 -6.53
N SER A 189 -19.24 12.28 -5.93
CA SER A 189 -19.03 11.01 -6.62
C SER A 189 -20.34 10.39 -7.08
N SER A 190 -20.33 9.79 -8.27
CA SER A 190 -21.51 9.13 -8.84
C SER A 190 -21.76 7.74 -8.24
N ALA A 191 -22.97 7.19 -8.43
CA ALA A 191 -23.26 5.80 -8.08
C ALA A 191 -22.37 4.79 -8.83
N SER A 192 -22.02 5.09 -10.09
CA SER A 192 -21.07 4.27 -10.87
C SER A 192 -19.66 4.31 -10.25
N SER A 193 -19.21 5.48 -9.78
CA SER A 193 -17.95 5.61 -9.04
C SER A 193 -17.97 4.77 -7.76
N LYS A 194 -19.07 4.80 -7.02
CA LYS A 194 -19.25 3.98 -5.80
C LYS A 194 -19.12 2.48 -6.10
N GLN A 195 -19.76 2.00 -7.17
CA GLN A 195 -19.66 0.61 -7.60
C GLN A 195 -18.22 0.26 -8.03
N ASN A 196 -17.56 1.12 -8.80
CA ASN A 196 -16.18 0.90 -9.25
C ASN A 196 -15.21 0.79 -8.07
N VAL A 197 -15.33 1.65 -7.05
CA VAL A 197 -14.53 1.56 -5.82
C VAL A 197 -14.79 0.22 -5.13
N ALA A 198 -16.05 -0.19 -4.99
CA ALA A 198 -16.39 -1.45 -4.35
C ALA A 198 -15.81 -2.67 -5.09
N VAL A 199 -15.94 -2.69 -6.42
CA VAL A 199 -15.40 -3.76 -7.28
C VAL A 199 -13.87 -3.80 -7.22
N THR A 200 -13.20 -2.65 -7.31
CA THR A 200 -11.74 -2.58 -7.30
C THR A 200 -11.20 -3.06 -5.96
N VAL A 201 -11.74 -2.56 -4.84
CA VAL A 201 -11.34 -3.04 -3.51
C VAL A 201 -11.58 -4.54 -3.36
N ALA A 202 -12.75 -5.05 -3.76
CA ALA A 202 -13.03 -6.48 -3.71
C ALA A 202 -12.04 -7.30 -4.58
N HIS A 203 -11.74 -6.84 -5.79
CA HIS A 203 -10.78 -7.48 -6.70
C HIS A 203 -9.40 -7.63 -6.05
N GLU A 204 -8.83 -6.53 -5.55
CA GLU A 204 -7.51 -6.57 -4.93
C GLU A 204 -7.45 -7.44 -3.67
N LEU A 205 -8.55 -7.48 -2.90
CA LEU A 205 -8.64 -8.30 -1.70
C LEU A 205 -8.89 -9.79 -1.99
N ALA A 206 -9.36 -10.13 -3.18
CA ALA A 206 -9.48 -11.51 -3.62
C ALA A 206 -8.13 -12.14 -4.01
N HIS A 207 -7.12 -11.33 -4.34
CA HIS A 207 -5.76 -11.80 -4.60
C HIS A 207 -4.96 -12.17 -3.34
N GLN A 208 -5.47 -11.84 -2.15
CA GLN A 208 -4.75 -11.99 -0.87
C GLN A 208 -4.70 -13.42 -0.33
#